data_AF-A0A1W1D2A4-F1
#
_entry.id   AF-A0A1W1D2A4-F1
#
_cell.length_a   1.000
_cell.length_b   1.000
_cell.length_c   1.000
_cell.angle_alpha   90.00
_cell.angle_beta   90.00
_cell.angle_gamma   90.00
#
_symmetry.space_group_name_H-M   'P 1'
#
loop_
_entity.id
_entity.type
_entity.pdbx_description
1 polymer ?
#
loop_
_entity_poly.entity_id
_entity_poly.type
_entity_poly.pdbx_seq_one_letter_code
_entity_poly.pdbx_strand_id
1 'polypeptide(L)' 'MSSHKHHEHLERIKDAIHKTDKLDESQKKSSVKIIEEWYAEDLAFDALQNQLLKVSIFFEDLFGELGLTK' A
#
# COMPACT_ATOMS: atom_id res chain seq x y z
N MET A 1 8.05 8.19 5.74
CA MET A 1 9.27 8.12 4.91
C MET A 1 9.62 6.68 4.46
N SER A 2 8.64 5.80 4.20
CA SER A 2 8.90 4.39 3.80
C SER A 2 8.56 4.05 2.34
N SER A 3 7.66 4.83 1.72
CA SER A 3 7.10 4.53 0.39
C SER A 3 8.16 4.41 -0.74
N HIS A 4 9.22 5.22 -0.71
CA HIS A 4 10.26 5.17 -1.75
C HIS A 4 11.07 3.86 -1.75
N LYS A 5 11.31 3.25 -0.59
CA LYS A 5 12.06 1.97 -0.51
C LYS A 5 11.22 0.79 -1.01
N HIS A 6 9.90 0.84 -0.83
CA HIS A 6 8.99 -0.20 -1.33
C HIS A 6 8.93 -0.21 -2.86
N HIS A 7 8.90 0.98 -3.47
CA HIS A 7 8.84 1.09 -4.94
C HIS A 7 10.09 0.55 -5.62
N GLU A 8 11.27 0.89 -5.10
CA GLU A 8 12.55 0.39 -5.63
C GLU A 8 12.69 -1.13 -5.48
N HIS A 9 12.10 -1.71 -4.43
CA HIS A 9 12.10 -3.16 -4.21
C HIS A 9 11.12 -3.89 -5.15
N LEU A 10 9.95 -3.32 -5.37
CA LEU A 10 8.96 -3.85 -6.32
C LEU A 10 9.51 -3.86 -7.75
N GLU A 11 10.18 -2.79 -8.16
CA GLU A 11 10.83 -2.73 -9.48
C GLU A 11 11.93 -3.79 -9.63
N ARG A 12 12.74 -4.03 -8.58
CA ARG A 12 13.72 -5.13 -8.57
C ARG A 12 13.07 -6.50 -8.71
N ILE A 13 11.91 -6.71 -8.10
CA ILE A 13 11.17 -7.98 -8.21
C ILE A 13 10.60 -8.15 -9.62
N LYS A 14 10.01 -7.11 -10.22
CA LYS A 14 9.55 -7.13 -11.62
C LYS A 14 10.70 -7.44 -12.58
N ASP A 15 11.85 -6.81 -12.37
CA ASP A 15 13.07 -7.05 -13.14
C ASP A 15 13.56 -8.51 -13.04
N ALA A 16 13.52 -9.08 -11.84
CA ALA A 16 13.89 -10.48 -11.61
C ALA A 16 12.92 -11.45 -12.28
N ILE A 17 11.62 -11.13 -12.33
CA ILE A 17 10.60 -11.91 -13.05
C ILE A 17 10.83 -11.85 -14.56
N HIS A 18 11.25 -10.73 -15.11
CA HIS A 18 11.57 -10.65 -16.54
C HIS A 18 12.84 -11.42 -16.91
N LYS A 19 13.85 -11.41 -16.05
CA LYS A 19 15.17 -12.01 -16.28
C LYS A 19 15.26 -13.51 -15.97
N THR A 20 14.26 -14.10 -15.33
CA THR A 20 14.29 -15.52 -14.98
C THR A 20 13.90 -16.42 -16.16
N ASP A 21 14.71 -17.43 -16.42
CA ASP A 21 14.43 -18.47 -17.43
C ASP A 21 13.51 -19.58 -16.88
N LYS A 22 13.17 -19.52 -15.59
CA LYS A 22 12.35 -20.53 -14.91
C LYS A 22 10.85 -20.35 -15.10
N LEU A 23 10.42 -19.19 -15.62
CA LEU A 23 9.02 -18.85 -15.83
C LEU A 23 8.76 -18.73 -17.32
N ASP A 24 7.62 -19.25 -17.76
CA ASP A 24 7.12 -18.98 -19.10
C ASP A 24 6.54 -17.56 -19.20
N GLU A 25 6.30 -17.07 -20.42
CA GLU A 25 5.81 -15.70 -20.66
C GLU A 25 4.42 -15.43 -20.05
N SER A 26 3.57 -16.46 -19.92
CA SER A 26 2.27 -16.33 -19.27
C SER A 26 2.42 -16.13 -17.77
N GLN A 27 3.30 -16.92 -17.14
CA GLN A 27 3.63 -16.83 -15.73
C GLN A 27 4.29 -15.50 -15.39
N LYS A 28 5.24 -15.02 -16.21
CA LYS A 28 5.85 -13.70 -16.02
C LYS A 28 4.81 -12.59 -16.04
N LYS A 29 3.93 -12.59 -17.05
CA LYS A 29 2.86 -11.59 -17.18
C LYS A 29 1.88 -11.63 -16.01
N SER A 30 1.51 -12.83 -15.56
CA SER A 30 0.62 -13.02 -14.41
C SER A 30 1.26 -12.52 -13.11
N SER A 31 2.53 -12.85 -12.87
CA SER A 31 3.26 -12.39 -11.69
C SER A 31 3.42 -10.87 -11.65
N VAL A 32 3.75 -10.23 -12.78
CA VAL A 32 3.83 -8.76 -12.85
C VAL A 32 2.47 -8.11 -12.55
N LYS A 33 1.37 -8.67 -13.09
CA LYS A 33 0.01 -8.17 -12.85
C LYS A 33 -0.37 -8.21 -11.36
N ILE A 34 -0.07 -9.32 -10.68
CA ILE A 34 -0.35 -9.46 -9.24
C ILE A 34 0.41 -8.42 -8.43
N ILE A 35 1.68 -8.17 -8.77
CA ILE A 35 2.50 -7.16 -8.11
C ILE A 35 1.90 -5.75 -8.27
N GLU A 36 1.37 -5.45 -9.46
CA GLU A 36 0.71 -4.17 -9.73
C GLU A 36 -0.61 -4.02 -8.97
N GLU A 37 -1.37 -5.10 -8.85
CA GLU A 37 -2.61 -5.14 -8.05
C GLU A 37 -2.31 -4.86 -6.58
N TRP A 38 -1.30 -5.53 -6.00
CA TRP A 38 -0.87 -5.27 -4.61
C TRP A 38 -0.41 -3.84 -4.39
N TYR A 39 0.30 -3.25 -5.34
CA TYR A 39 0.71 -1.86 -5.24
C TYR A 39 -0.48 -0.90 -5.26
N ALA A 40 -1.48 -1.17 -6.11
CA ALA A 40 -2.70 -0.38 -6.14
C ALA A 40 -3.53 -0.52 -4.84
N GLU A 41 -3.60 -1.72 -4.28
CA GLU A 41 -4.25 -1.99 -2.99
C GLU A 41 -3.56 -1.26 -1.84
N ASP A 42 -2.23 -1.28 -1.78
CA ASP A 42 -1.45 -0.60 -0.74
C ASP A 42 -1.70 0.92 -0.75
N LEU A 43 -1.71 1.53 -1.95
CA LEU A 43 -2.05 2.95 -2.10
C LEU A 43 -3.48 3.27 -1.66
N ALA A 44 -4.44 2.41 -2.00
CA ALA A 44 -5.83 2.58 -1.60
C ALA A 44 -5.98 2.43 -0.07
N PHE A 45 -5.24 1.50 0.53
CA PHE A 45 -5.25 1.27 1.97
C PHE A 45 -4.63 2.42 2.75
N ASP A 46 -3.51 2.96 2.28
CA ASP A 46 -2.90 4.18 2.84
C ASP A 46 -3.88 5.36 2.80
N ALA A 47 -4.62 5.52 1.70
CA ALA A 47 -5.62 6.58 1.58
C ALA A 47 -6.76 6.39 2.60
N LEU A 48 -7.26 5.15 2.75
CA LEU A 48 -8.29 4.80 3.73
C LEU A 48 -7.81 5.04 5.16
N GLN A 49 -6.60 4.60 5.51
CA GLN A 49 -6.01 4.80 6.83
C GLN A 49 -5.92 6.28 7.18
N ASN A 50 -5.47 7.11 6.24
CA ASN A 50 -5.41 8.56 6.42
C ASN A 50 -6.79 9.20 6.65
N GLN A 51 -7.82 8.72 5.97
CA GLN A 51 -9.19 9.19 6.20
C GLN A 51 -9.70 8.79 7.58
N LEU A 52 -9.49 7.53 7.97
CA LEU A 52 -9.88 7.04 9.30
C LEU A 52 -9.17 7.81 10.42
N LEU A 53 -7.89 8.12 10.24
CA LEU A 53 -7.12 8.92 11.20
C LEU A 53 -7.69 10.34 11.35
N LYS A 54 -8.11 10.97 10.25
CA LYS A 54 -8.76 12.29 10.31
C LYS A 54 -10.08 12.23 11.07
N VAL A 55 -10.87 11.20 10.82
CA VAL A 55 -12.13 10.98 11.52
C VAL A 55 -11.90 10.70 13.00
N SER A 56 -10.88 9.91 13.36
CA SER A 56 -10.58 9.63 14.77
C SER A 56 -10.17 10.90 15.53
N ILE A 57 -9.32 11.75 14.94
CA ILE A 57 -8.91 13.03 15.53
C ILE A 57 -10.15 13.92 15.76
N PHE A 58 -11.05 14.01 14.78
CA PHE A 58 -12.28 14.78 14.94
C PHE A 58 -13.14 14.27 16.11
N PHE A 59 -13.25 12.95 16.28
CA PHE A 59 -13.96 12.38 17.43
C PHE A 59 -13.24 12.61 18.76
N GLU A 60 -11.91 12.54 18.79
CA GLU A 60 -11.13 12.86 19.99
C GLU A 60 -11.36 14.30 20.44
N ASP A 61 -11.35 15.26 19.49
CA ASP A 61 -11.63 16.67 19.76
C ASP A 61 -13.06 16.86 20.29
N LEU A 62 -14.06 16.25 19.63
CA LEU A 62 -15.46 16.31 20.05
C LEU A 62 -15.68 15.72 21.44
N PHE A 63 -15.05 14.59 21.74
CA PHE A 63 -15.13 13.97 23.06
C PHE A 63 -14.43 14.82 24.13
N GLY A 64 -13.35 15.52 23.78
CA GLY A 64 -12.69 16.48 24.65
C GLY A 64 -13.59 17.67 24.99
N GLU A 65 -14.25 18.25 23.99
CA GLU A 65 -15.22 19.34 24.18
C GLU A 65 -16.41 18.92 25.06
N LEU A 66 -16.84 17.66 24.97
CA LEU A 66 -17.91 17.09 25.77
C LEU A 66 -17.45 16.63 27.18
N GLY A 67 -16.16 16.71 27.49
CA GLY A 67 -15.58 16.25 28.76
C GLY A 67 -15.58 14.73 28.95
N LEU A 68 -15.68 13.97 27.86
CA LEU A 68 -15.72 12.51 27.84
C LEU A 68 -14.31 11.88 27.69
N THR A 69 -13.31 12.69 27.35
CA THR A 69 -11.90 12.34 27.30
C THR A 69 -11.08 13.34 28.11
N LYS A 70 -9.96 12.90 28.70
CA LYS A 70 -9.09 13.71 29.58
C LYS A 70 -8.25 14.71 28.81
#